data_AF-A0A2K3KAG2-F1
#
_entry.id   AF-A0A2K3KAG2-F1
#
_cell.length_a   1.000
_cell.length_b   1.000
_cell.length_c   1.000
_cell.angle_alpha   90.00
_cell.angle_beta   90.00
_cell.angle_gamma   90.00
#
_symmetry.space_group_name_H-M   'P 1'
#
loop_
_entity.id
_entity.type
_entity.pdbx_description
1 polymer ?
#
loop_
_entity_poly.entity_id
_entity_poly.type
_entity_poly.pdbx_seq_one_letter_code
_entity_poly.pdbx_strand_id
1 'polypeptide(L)'
;MALEAINFQEDMAVEANGDLKDELALEASEVNDGKKQRLDCIYDDEPLGFEKDPHSSIQRMQAQDPLQEVDIGDGSVKRPTYISANIDPILRERMVELLKNYRDCFAWDY
;
A
#
# COMPACT_ATOMS: atom_id res chain seq x y z
N MET A 1 5.05 -40.48 -49.01
CA MET A 1 4.77 -39.56 -47.88
C MET A 1 5.38 -38.22 -48.26
N ALA A 2 4.54 -37.21 -48.54
CA ALA A 2 4.91 -35.84 -48.93
C ALA A 2 5.73 -35.16 -47.81
N LEU A 3 6.87 -34.49 -48.07
CA LEU A 3 7.04 -33.05 -48.43
C LEU A 3 6.30 -32.13 -47.44
N GLU A 4 6.83 -31.09 -46.79
CA GLU A 4 8.01 -30.23 -46.98
C GLU A 4 8.22 -29.37 -45.70
N ALA A 5 9.37 -28.70 -45.63
CA ALA A 5 9.73 -27.64 -44.68
C ALA A 5 8.68 -26.50 -44.62
N ILE A 6 8.61 -25.62 -43.61
CA ILE A 6 9.42 -24.40 -43.42
C ILE A 6 8.87 -23.69 -42.16
N ASN A 7 9.75 -22.94 -41.46
CA ASN A 7 9.49 -21.95 -40.41
C ASN A 7 8.12 -21.24 -40.42
N PHE A 8 7.56 -21.00 -39.23
CA PHE A 8 6.52 -19.99 -39.04
C PHE A 8 7.08 -18.81 -38.23
N GLN A 9 7.24 -17.69 -38.92
CA GLN A 9 7.50 -16.35 -38.39
C GLN A 9 6.20 -15.69 -37.92
N GLU A 10 6.36 -14.80 -36.94
CA GLU A 10 5.72 -13.48 -36.78
C GLU A 10 4.22 -13.37 -36.41
N ASP A 11 4.03 -12.82 -35.21
CA ASP A 11 3.14 -11.71 -34.82
C ASP A 11 1.84 -11.48 -35.59
N MET A 12 0.71 -11.55 -34.88
CA MET A 12 -0.43 -10.68 -35.17
C MET A 12 -1.35 -10.49 -33.96
N ALA A 13 -1.40 -9.25 -33.46
CA ALA A 13 -2.48 -8.75 -32.63
C ALA A 13 -3.80 -8.90 -33.40
N VAL A 14 -4.77 -9.63 -32.84
CA VAL A 14 -6.13 -9.66 -33.36
C VAL A 14 -6.93 -8.58 -32.65
N GLU A 15 -7.12 -7.49 -33.37
CA GLU A 15 -8.10 -6.45 -33.12
C GLU A 15 -9.50 -7.04 -33.35
N ALA A 16 -10.31 -7.14 -32.30
CA ALA A 16 -11.73 -7.51 -32.42
C ALA A 16 -12.57 -6.24 -32.58
N ASN A 17 -12.89 -5.89 -33.81
CA ASN A 17 -13.96 -4.95 -34.14
C ASN A 17 -15.05 -5.69 -34.93
N GLY A 18 -16.30 -5.50 -34.50
CA GLY A 18 -17.48 -5.84 -35.28
C GLY A 18 -18.51 -6.68 -34.52
N ASP A 19 -19.56 -6.01 -34.04
CA ASP A 19 -20.91 -6.57 -33.94
C ASP A 19 -21.26 -7.55 -32.81
N LEU A 20 -21.02 -7.13 -31.55
CA LEU A 20 -21.86 -7.56 -30.42
C LEU A 20 -21.95 -6.45 -29.35
N LYS A 21 -22.42 -5.27 -29.76
CA LYS A 21 -22.58 -4.12 -28.85
C LYS A 21 -24.03 -3.73 -28.56
N ASP A 22 -25.01 -4.36 -29.21
CA ASP A 22 -26.38 -3.84 -29.17
C ASP A 22 -27.34 -4.63 -28.25
N GLU A 23 -26.98 -5.81 -27.76
CA GLU A 23 -27.94 -6.65 -27.01
C GLU A 23 -27.80 -6.59 -25.48
N LEU A 24 -26.65 -6.14 -24.93
CA LEU A 24 -26.49 -5.92 -23.48
C LEU A 24 -26.91 -4.51 -23.02
N ALA A 25 -27.24 -3.62 -23.96
CA ALA A 25 -27.56 -2.22 -23.67
C ALA A 25 -29.06 -1.94 -23.51
N LEU A 26 -29.93 -2.93 -23.74
CA LEU A 26 -31.39 -2.74 -23.78
C LEU A 26 -32.13 -3.09 -22.48
N GLU A 27 -31.43 -3.63 -21.46
CA GLU A 27 -32.00 -3.95 -20.14
C GLU A 27 -31.70 -2.85 -19.09
N ALA A 28 -31.37 -1.63 -19.52
CA ALA A 28 -31.13 -0.50 -18.62
C ALA A 28 -32.05 0.71 -18.91
N SER A 29 -33.14 0.51 -19.65
CA SER A 29 -34.19 1.51 -19.84
C SER A 29 -35.41 1.22 -18.95
N GLU A 30 -35.19 1.07 -17.65
CA GLU A 30 -36.21 1.43 -16.67
C GLU A 30 -35.75 2.70 -15.98
N VAL A 31 -36.60 3.73 -16.05
CA VAL A 31 -36.42 5.07 -15.52
C VAL A 31 -35.92 5.01 -14.07
N ASN A 32 -34.61 5.12 -13.86
CA ASN A 32 -34.05 5.36 -12.54
C ASN A 32 -33.77 6.86 -12.42
N ASP A 33 -34.82 7.59 -12.02
CA ASP A 33 -34.73 8.88 -11.34
C ASP A 33 -33.47 8.88 -10.47
N GLY A 34 -32.52 9.79 -10.74
CA GLY A 34 -31.08 9.78 -10.40
C GLY A 34 -30.66 9.50 -8.95
N LYS A 35 -31.17 8.43 -8.37
CA LYS A 35 -30.85 7.88 -7.08
C LYS A 35 -29.58 7.09 -7.30
N LYS A 36 -28.46 7.79 -7.15
CA LYS A 36 -27.17 7.20 -6.77
C LYS A 36 -27.52 6.05 -5.83
N GLN A 37 -27.27 4.81 -6.24
CA GLN A 37 -27.47 3.66 -5.37
C GLN A 37 -26.57 3.91 -4.16
N ARG A 38 -27.14 4.49 -3.10
CA ARG A 38 -26.51 4.56 -1.79
C ARG A 38 -26.40 3.09 -1.43
N LEU A 39 -25.20 2.54 -1.53
CA LEU A 39 -24.88 1.31 -0.85
C LEU A 39 -25.37 1.52 0.58
N ASP A 40 -26.23 0.64 1.09
CA ASP A 40 -26.77 0.70 2.45
C ASP A 40 -25.63 0.41 3.44
N CYS A 41 -24.67 1.33 3.51
CA CYS A 41 -23.73 1.41 4.60
C CYS A 41 -24.54 1.89 5.79
N ILE A 42 -24.78 0.95 6.69
CA ILE A 42 -25.13 1.24 8.08
C ILE A 42 -23.95 2.01 8.66
N TYR A 43 -24.11 3.32 8.73
CA TYR A 43 -23.20 4.17 9.49
C TYR A 43 -23.44 3.84 10.95
N ASP A 44 -22.43 3.24 11.58
CA ASP A 44 -22.41 3.09 13.02
C ASP A 44 -22.05 4.45 13.62
N ASP A 45 -23.04 5.12 14.20
CA ASP A 45 -22.87 6.40 14.88
C ASP A 45 -22.30 6.21 16.30
N GLU A 46 -22.05 4.96 16.74
CA GLU A 46 -21.42 4.69 18.02
C GLU A 46 -19.97 5.20 18.01
N PRO A 47 -19.55 5.99 19.02
CA PRO A 47 -18.18 6.47 19.09
C PRO A 47 -17.24 5.27 19.16
N LEU A 48 -16.20 5.28 18.34
CA LEU A 48 -15.20 4.20 18.20
C LEU A 48 -14.39 3.90 19.48
N GLY A 49 -14.74 4.48 20.63
CA GLY A 49 -14.02 4.30 21.90
C GLY A 49 -12.63 4.96 21.94
N PHE A 50 -12.24 5.69 20.90
CA PHE A 50 -11.01 6.48 20.85
C PHE A 50 -11.17 7.88 21.47
N GLU A 51 -12.37 8.23 21.92
CA GLU A 51 -12.64 9.53 22.52
C GLU A 51 -11.87 9.64 23.83
N LYS A 52 -11.07 10.69 23.88
CA LYS A 52 -10.06 10.88 24.90
C LYS A 52 -10.71 11.57 26.08
N ASP A 53 -10.84 10.85 27.20
CA ASP A 53 -11.33 11.44 28.43
C ASP A 53 -10.45 12.66 28.79
N PRO A 54 -11.03 13.87 28.92
CA PRO A 54 -10.28 15.09 29.21
C PRO A 54 -9.58 15.06 30.58
N HIS A 55 -9.97 14.14 31.47
CA HIS A 55 -9.31 13.89 32.76
C HIS A 55 -8.34 12.71 32.71
N SER A 56 -8.38 11.89 31.66
CA SER A 56 -7.36 10.90 31.38
C SER A 56 -6.10 11.65 30.93
N SER A 57 -5.12 11.73 31.83
CA SER A 57 -3.76 12.14 31.47
C SER A 57 -3.39 11.39 30.21
N ILE A 58 -3.04 12.11 29.15
CA ILE A 58 -2.67 11.54 27.85
C ILE A 58 -1.53 10.54 28.09
N GLN A 59 -1.85 9.26 28.29
CA GLN A 59 -0.84 8.23 28.35
C GLN A 59 -0.41 7.98 26.92
N ARG A 60 0.53 8.81 26.46
CA ARG A 60 1.22 8.53 25.20
C ARG A 60 1.90 7.19 25.39
N MET A 61 1.77 6.31 24.41
CA MET A 61 2.57 5.09 24.37
C MET A 61 4.04 5.50 24.47
N GLN A 62 4.70 5.00 25.50
CA GLN A 62 6.13 5.16 25.69
C GLN A 62 6.80 3.88 25.23
N ALA A 63 7.95 4.05 24.57
CA ALA A 63 8.82 2.92 24.25
C ALA A 63 9.20 2.22 25.56
N GLN A 64 9.21 0.88 25.54
CA GLN A 64 9.58 0.07 26.70
C GLN A 64 11.08 0.21 27.01
N ASP A 65 11.89 0.38 25.97
CA ASP A 65 13.32 0.62 26.07
C ASP A 65 13.68 2.08 25.82
N PRO A 66 14.78 2.58 26.42
CA PRO A 66 15.40 3.82 25.97
C PRO A 66 15.76 3.70 24.49
N LEU A 67 15.44 4.72 23.70
CA LEU A 67 15.71 4.74 22.28
C LEU A 67 16.91 5.63 21.94
N GLN A 68 17.65 5.22 20.93
CA GLN A 68 18.72 5.98 20.31
C GLN A 68 18.35 6.30 18.86
N GLU A 69 18.49 7.57 18.50
CA GLU A 69 18.32 8.03 17.12
C GLU A 69 19.53 7.63 16.28
N VAL A 70 19.27 7.07 15.09
CA VAL A 70 20.28 6.73 14.09
C VAL A 70 19.83 7.25 12.72
N ASP A 71 20.76 7.81 11.96
CA ASP A 71 20.51 8.27 10.59
C ASP A 71 20.78 7.14 9.60
N ILE A 72 19.72 6.72 8.88
CA ILE A 72 19.78 5.70 7.84
C ILE A 72 19.74 6.30 6.42
N GLY A 73 19.87 7.62 6.32
CA GLY A 73 19.98 8.33 5.05
C GLY A 73 21.24 7.99 4.27
N ASP A 74 21.27 8.40 3.01
CA ASP A 74 22.41 8.28 2.09
C ASP A 74 23.46 9.40 2.26
N GLY A 75 23.27 10.26 3.27
CA GLY A 75 24.10 11.43 3.54
C GLY A 75 23.61 12.71 2.84
N SER A 76 22.78 12.60 1.80
CA SER A 76 22.16 13.76 1.17
C SER A 76 20.88 14.17 1.91
N VAL A 77 20.05 13.19 2.26
CA VAL A 77 18.82 13.40 3.02
C VAL A 77 18.91 12.61 4.32
N LYS A 78 18.83 13.31 5.46
CA LYS A 78 18.75 12.66 6.76
C LYS A 78 17.42 11.91 6.88
N ARG A 79 17.50 10.65 7.28
CA ARG A 79 16.34 9.79 7.56
C ARG A 79 16.51 9.23 8.96
N PRO A 80 16.14 10.00 10.00
CA PRO A 80 16.29 9.55 11.38
C PRO A 80 15.31 8.42 11.68
N THR A 81 15.80 7.38 12.35
CA THR A 81 15.00 6.31 12.92
C THR A 81 15.49 5.99 14.33
N TYR A 82 14.74 5.19 15.08
CA TYR A 82 15.04 4.90 16.48
C TYR A 82 15.21 3.41 16.71
N ILE A 83 16.30 3.04 17.38
CA ILE A 83 16.58 1.66 17.82
C ILE A 83 16.77 1.63 19.34
N SER A 84 16.64 0.46 19.96
CA SER A 84 16.88 0.32 21.41
C SER A 84 18.33 0.66 21.75
N ALA A 85 18.52 1.52 22.75
CA ALA A 85 19.84 1.90 23.26
C ALA A 85 20.51 0.74 24.04
N ASN A 86 19.76 -0.32 24.37
CA ASN A 86 20.23 -1.47 25.13
C ASN A 86 20.91 -2.54 24.26
N ILE A 87 21.03 -2.33 22.95
CA ILE A 87 21.63 -3.28 22.01
C ILE A 87 23.17 -3.26 22.15
N ASP A 88 23.79 -4.45 22.11
CA ASP A 88 25.25 -4.60 22.08
C ASP A 88 25.87 -3.76 20.95
N PRO A 89 26.99 -3.04 21.18
CA PRO A 89 27.59 -2.17 20.17
C PRO A 89 27.92 -2.85 18.83
N ILE A 90 28.39 -4.10 18.85
CA ILE A 90 28.78 -4.83 17.64
C ILE A 90 27.52 -5.22 16.85
N LEU A 91 26.48 -5.66 17.56
CA LEU A 91 25.19 -5.95 16.93
C LEU A 91 24.53 -4.69 16.38
N ARG A 92 24.64 -3.57 17.11
CA ARG A 92 24.11 -2.27 16.69
C ARG A 92 24.69 -1.82 15.37
N GLU A 93 26.01 -1.93 15.18
CA GLU A 93 26.67 -1.57 13.92
C GLU A 93 26.11 -2.37 12.73
N ARG A 94 26.00 -3.70 12.88
CA ARG A 94 25.41 -4.58 11.86
C ARG A 94 23.94 -4.25 11.58
N MET A 95 23.18 -3.91 12.62
CA MET A 95 21.78 -3.55 12.48
C MET A 95 21.62 -2.20 11.75
N VAL A 96 22.44 -1.20 12.05
CA VAL A 96 22.43 0.08 11.35
C VAL A 96 22.81 -0.08 9.89
N GLU A 97 23.80 -0.93 9.58
CA GLU A 97 24.17 -1.26 8.19
C GLU A 97 22.99 -1.91 7.44
N LEU A 98 22.31 -2.88 8.07
CA LEU A 98 21.11 -3.51 7.51
C LEU A 98 19.99 -2.50 7.26
N LEU A 99 19.71 -1.62 8.22
CA LEU A 99 18.67 -0.60 8.09
C LEU A 99 18.96 0.38 6.95
N LYS A 100 20.24 0.74 6.74
CA LYS A 100 20.66 1.58 5.61
C LYS A 100 20.43 0.88 4.27
N ASN A 101 20.68 -0.42 4.18
CA ASN A 101 20.44 -1.21 2.96
C ASN A 101 18.95 -1.30 2.59
N TYR A 102 18.05 -1.21 3.58
CA TYR A 102 16.60 -1.30 3.40
C TYR A 102 15.86 -0.03 3.84
N ARG A 103 16.48 1.15 3.69
CA ARG A 103 15.99 2.41 4.25
C ARG A 103 14.55 2.76 3.88
N ASP A 104 14.12 2.40 2.67
CA ASP A 104 12.79 2.73 2.16
C ASP A 104 11.68 1.92 2.85
N CYS A 105 12.02 0.84 3.56
CA CYS A 105 11.09 0.10 4.39
C CYS A 105 10.83 0.78 5.74
N PHE A 106 11.78 1.57 6.24
CA PHE A 106 11.77 2.10 7.61
C PHE A 106 11.64 3.62 7.70
N ALA A 107 11.88 4.36 6.61
CA ALA A 107 11.76 5.81 6.56
C ALA A 107 10.99 6.22 5.30
N TRP A 108 9.68 6.39 5.47
CA TRP A 108 8.73 6.72 4.40
C TRP A 108 8.57 8.23 4.29
N ASP A 109 8.38 8.72 3.07
CA ASP A 109 8.00 10.11 2.85
C ASP A 109 6.48 10.21 3.09
N TYR A 110 6.09 10.96 4.13
CA TYR A 110 4.69 11.22 4.51
C TYR A 110 4.06 12.35 3.70
#